data_AF-A0A417ETZ2-F1
#
_entry.id   AF-A0A417ETZ2-F1
#
_cell.length_a   1.000
_cell.length_b   1.000
_cell.length_c   1.000
_cell.angle_alpha   90.00
_cell.angle_beta   90.00
_cell.angle_gamma   90.00
#
_symmetry.space_group_name_H-M   'P 1'
#
loop_
_entity.id
_entity.type
_entity.pdbx_description
1 polymer ?
#
loop_
_entity_poly.entity_id
_entity_poly.type
_entity_poly.pdbx_seq_one_letter_code
_entity_poly.pdbx_strand_id
1 'polypeptide(L)'
;MKKKKWNRVLAVFWVMAAVLSLLSGCRGKSAEKEDAETITVYLWSTKLYDTYAPYIQEQLPDINIEFVVGNNDLDFYRFLNENGGLPDIITCCRFSLHDASPLKDSLMDLSTTNEAGAVYNTYIHSFMNQDGSVNWLPVCADVHGFVVNRDLFEKYDIPLPTDYESFVSACQAFDKVGIRGFTADYYYDYTCMETLQGLSAAELSTATGRRWRTAYSDPGNSTKEGLDSTVWPKAFERMEQFIRDTGLSREDLNLNYDAVTELYKSGKLAMYFGSSAGVKIFQDQGIDTIFLPFFEQNGEKWLMTTPYFQVALNRDLTQDETRRQKAMKVLNVMLSADAQNRIIYEGQDLLSYSQDVDNQLTEYLKDVKSVIEENHMYIRIASNDFFSVSRDVVSKMISGEYDAGQAYQSFHTQLLEENTASEPVVLDSQKAYSDRFHASGGNAAYSVMANTLRGIYGTDVLIATANSFTGNVRKAGYTEKMARGMIMPNGLSAYNCELSGAKLKETVRSFVEGWPGGLLPFNRGSLPVVSGISVEIRETADGYTLEKVTKNGKAVRDDDTFTVTCLAIPQHMEAYPADETIVFDRANSTVKDTWTGYILDGNAILAEPEDYMTLR
;
A
#
# COMPACT_ATOMS: atom_id res chain seq x y z
N MET A 1 44.14 69.27 14.87
CA MET A 1 44.26 68.02 14.10
C MET A 1 44.79 66.90 14.99
N LYS A 2 43.94 65.94 15.40
CA LYS A 2 44.39 64.64 15.95
C LYS A 2 43.72 63.54 15.12
N LYS A 3 44.49 62.89 14.24
CA LYS A 3 44.03 61.74 13.44
C LYS A 3 43.87 60.55 14.38
N LYS A 4 42.62 60.12 14.60
CA LYS A 4 42.29 58.90 15.36
C LYS A 4 42.65 57.70 14.45
N LYS A 5 43.68 56.93 14.83
CA LYS A 5 44.07 55.70 14.12
C LYS A 5 42.93 54.69 14.23
N TRP A 6 42.31 54.36 13.10
CA TRP A 6 41.28 53.34 13.02
C TRP A 6 41.96 51.96 12.95
N ASN A 7 41.66 51.08 13.91
CA ASN A 7 42.31 49.78 14.06
C ASN A 7 41.86 48.83 12.93
N ARG A 8 42.72 48.66 11.92
CA ARG A 8 42.50 47.77 10.77
C ARG A 8 42.15 46.32 11.17
N VAL A 9 42.57 45.86 12.35
CA VAL A 9 42.28 44.51 12.87
C VAL A 9 40.81 44.32 13.24
N LEU A 10 40.13 45.36 13.74
CA LEU A 10 38.71 45.29 14.11
C LEU A 10 37.78 45.27 12.89
N ALA A 11 38.17 45.97 11.81
CA ALA A 11 37.43 45.95 10.56
C ALA A 11 37.51 44.57 9.86
N VAL A 12 38.65 43.90 9.93
CA VAL A 12 38.82 42.54 9.37
C VAL A 12 38.01 41.51 10.15
N PHE A 13 37.89 41.64 11.48
CA PHE A 13 37.05 40.76 12.30
C PHE A 13 35.55 40.96 12.04
N TRP A 14 35.09 42.20 11.85
CA TRP A 14 33.69 42.49 11.50
C TRP A 14 33.32 42.00 10.10
N VAL A 15 34.25 42.10 9.14
CA VAL A 15 34.03 41.57 7.78
C VAL A 15 34.05 40.04 7.78
N MET A 16 34.92 39.37 8.54
CA MET A 16 34.87 37.90 8.68
C MET A 16 33.60 37.42 9.40
N ALA A 17 33.14 38.10 10.45
CA ALA A 17 31.91 37.75 11.15
C ALA A 17 30.65 37.98 10.28
N ALA A 18 30.65 39.01 9.43
CA ALA A 18 29.58 39.24 8.45
C ALA A 18 29.61 38.22 7.31
N VAL A 19 30.79 37.78 6.84
CA VAL A 19 30.91 36.77 5.78
C VAL A 19 30.53 35.37 6.29
N LEU A 20 30.83 35.03 7.55
CA LEU A 20 30.42 33.76 8.17
C LEU A 20 28.92 33.70 8.52
N SER A 21 28.29 34.85 8.79
CA SER A 21 26.83 34.93 9.06
C SER A 21 25.98 35.01 7.79
N LEU A 22 26.54 35.47 6.67
CA LEU A 22 25.84 35.50 5.37
C LEU A 22 25.85 34.16 4.62
N LEU A 23 26.83 33.28 4.89
CA LEU A 23 26.94 31.97 4.22
C LEU A 23 26.13 30.85 4.89
N SER A 24 25.66 31.05 6.12
CA SER A 24 24.95 30.01 6.90
C SER A 24 23.43 30.23 6.99
N GLY A 25 22.95 31.44 6.65
CA GLY A 25 21.58 31.88 6.97
C GLY A 25 20.57 31.89 5.82
N CYS A 26 21.00 31.73 4.56
CA CYS A 26 20.07 31.72 3.41
C CYS A 26 19.57 30.31 3.06
N ARG A 27 20.37 29.27 3.31
CA ARG A 27 20.02 27.87 2.96
C ARG A 27 18.92 27.29 3.85
N GLY A 28 18.92 27.62 5.15
CA GLY A 28 17.85 27.19 6.07
C GLY A 28 16.50 27.84 5.79
N LYS A 29 16.48 29.12 5.42
CA LYS A 29 15.24 29.87 5.12
C LYS A 29 14.55 29.42 3.83
N SER A 30 15.30 28.93 2.83
CA SER A 30 14.70 28.38 1.61
C SER A 30 14.11 27.00 1.85
N ALA A 31 14.82 26.12 2.57
CA ALA A 31 14.33 24.79 2.92
C ALA A 31 13.07 24.84 3.80
N GLU A 32 13.03 25.72 4.82
CA GLU A 32 11.83 25.92 5.65
C GLU A 32 10.61 26.38 4.83
N LYS A 33 10.84 27.21 3.80
CA LYS A 33 9.78 27.66 2.91
C LYS A 33 9.29 26.53 2.00
N GLU A 34 10.21 25.78 1.39
CA GLU A 34 9.89 24.59 0.59
C GLU A 34 9.07 23.61 1.43
N ASP A 35 9.49 23.34 2.67
CA ASP A 35 8.79 22.48 3.61
C ASP A 35 7.36 22.96 3.93
N ALA A 36 7.19 24.25 4.19
CA ALA A 36 5.87 24.82 4.50
C ALA A 36 4.91 24.78 3.30
N GLU A 37 5.42 24.84 2.08
CA GLU A 37 4.62 24.89 0.85
C GLU A 37 4.26 23.51 0.28
N THR A 38 5.00 22.46 0.67
CA THR A 38 4.90 21.09 0.13
C THR A 38 3.85 20.25 0.85
N ILE A 39 2.94 19.63 0.09
CA ILE A 39 1.99 18.61 0.59
C ILE A 39 2.63 17.22 0.45
N THR A 40 2.56 16.40 1.48
CA THR A 40 3.09 15.03 1.50
C THR A 40 1.98 14.00 1.30
N VAL A 41 2.16 13.09 0.34
CA VAL A 41 1.18 12.05 0.00
C VAL A 41 1.86 10.69 0.03
N TYR A 42 1.43 9.83 0.95
CA TYR A 42 1.97 8.47 1.07
C TYR A 42 1.07 7.48 0.34
N LEU A 43 1.64 6.82 -0.67
CA LEU A 43 0.98 5.82 -1.52
C LEU A 43 1.34 4.42 -1.07
N TRP A 44 0.36 3.58 -0.73
CA TRP A 44 0.60 2.25 -0.13
C TRP A 44 1.32 1.24 -1.04
N SER A 45 1.50 1.55 -2.33
CA SER A 45 2.26 0.71 -3.27
C SER A 45 3.05 1.52 -4.31
N THR A 46 4.09 0.89 -4.83
CA THR A 46 4.89 1.43 -5.96
C THR A 46 4.10 1.58 -7.25
N LYS A 47 3.11 0.70 -7.51
CA LYS A 47 2.27 0.81 -8.71
C LYS A 47 1.53 2.14 -8.76
N LEU A 48 1.00 2.58 -7.62
CA LEU A 48 0.37 3.89 -7.49
C LEU A 48 1.39 5.02 -7.71
N TYR A 49 2.63 4.85 -7.26
CA TYR A 49 3.67 5.84 -7.53
C TYR A 49 3.93 5.98 -9.04
N ASP A 50 3.89 4.88 -9.79
CA ASP A 50 4.22 4.88 -11.21
C ASP A 50 3.05 5.34 -12.11
N THR A 51 1.79 5.06 -11.75
CA THR A 51 0.62 5.37 -12.59
C THR A 51 -0.27 6.48 -12.04
N TYR A 52 -0.41 6.55 -10.72
CA TYR A 52 -1.38 7.41 -10.04
C TYR A 52 -0.75 8.76 -9.65
N ALA A 53 0.43 8.76 -9.04
CA ALA A 53 1.13 9.99 -8.65
C ALA A 53 1.37 10.97 -9.83
N PRO A 54 1.83 10.52 -11.02
CA PRO A 54 2.07 11.42 -12.15
C PRO A 54 0.77 12.08 -12.62
N TYR A 55 -0.33 11.32 -12.62
CA TYR A 55 -1.65 11.85 -12.97
C TYR A 55 -2.12 12.93 -11.99
N ILE A 56 -2.01 12.68 -10.68
CA ILE A 56 -2.38 13.70 -9.68
C ILE A 56 -1.53 14.95 -9.85
N GLN A 57 -0.22 14.80 -10.11
CA GLN A 57 0.68 15.93 -10.34
C GLN A 57 0.32 16.72 -11.60
N GLU A 58 -0.04 16.03 -12.70
CA GLU A 58 -0.48 16.65 -13.96
C GLU A 58 -1.74 17.51 -13.76
N GLN A 59 -2.68 17.04 -12.95
CA GLN A 59 -3.91 17.79 -12.65
C GLN A 59 -3.67 18.98 -11.69
N LEU A 60 -2.56 18.99 -10.94
CA LEU A 60 -2.25 19.98 -9.91
C LEU A 60 -0.82 20.56 -10.07
N PRO A 61 -0.49 21.17 -11.24
CA PRO A 61 0.88 21.64 -11.51
C PRO A 61 1.34 22.75 -10.57
N ASP A 62 0.41 23.49 -9.97
CA ASP A 62 0.70 24.60 -9.06
C ASP A 62 0.89 24.18 -7.59
N ILE A 63 0.64 22.90 -7.26
CA ILE A 63 0.83 22.37 -5.90
C ILE A 63 2.12 21.56 -5.88
N ASN A 64 3.05 21.95 -5.01
CA ASN A 64 4.22 21.13 -4.74
C ASN A 64 3.81 19.92 -3.91
N ILE A 65 3.91 18.72 -4.48
CA ILE A 65 3.52 17.47 -3.83
C ILE A 65 4.75 16.56 -3.74
N GLU A 66 5.07 16.13 -2.52
CA GLU A 66 6.04 15.05 -2.29
C GLU A 66 5.25 13.74 -2.21
N PHE A 67 5.34 12.93 -3.26
CA PHE A 67 4.81 11.58 -3.24
C PHE A 67 5.85 10.63 -2.65
N VAL A 68 5.40 9.76 -1.75
CA VAL A 68 6.26 8.77 -1.10
C VAL A 68 5.60 7.40 -1.23
N VAL A 69 6.39 6.38 -1.54
CA VAL A 69 5.92 5.01 -1.42
C VAL A 69 5.82 4.70 0.07
N GLY A 70 4.61 4.68 0.58
CA GLY A 70 4.29 4.29 1.95
C GLY A 70 4.23 2.78 2.12
N ASN A 71 3.61 2.35 3.22
CA ASN A 71 3.40 0.95 3.53
C ASN A 71 1.90 0.64 3.58
N ASN A 72 1.54 -0.60 3.25
CA ASN A 72 0.18 -1.10 3.33
C ASN A 72 -0.16 -1.62 4.74
N ASP A 73 0.33 -0.94 5.76
CA ASP A 73 0.28 -1.38 7.16
C ASP A 73 0.07 -0.20 8.09
N LEU A 74 -1.01 -0.23 8.87
CA LEU A 74 -1.36 0.82 9.82
C LEU A 74 -0.36 0.94 10.97
N ASP A 75 0.39 -0.12 11.28
CA ASP A 75 1.47 -0.08 12.28
C ASP A 75 2.59 0.89 11.88
N PHE A 76 2.87 0.99 10.58
CA PHE A 76 3.84 1.95 10.05
C PHE A 76 3.39 3.40 10.29
N TYR A 77 2.11 3.69 10.03
CA TYR A 77 1.56 5.03 10.27
C TYR A 77 1.44 5.35 11.76
N ARG A 78 1.14 4.36 12.61
CA ARG A 78 1.17 4.52 14.07
C ARG A 78 2.58 4.87 14.57
N PHE A 79 3.60 4.18 14.08
CA PHE A 79 4.99 4.53 14.36
C PHE A 79 5.33 5.96 13.94
N LEU A 80 4.91 6.39 12.76
CA LEU A 80 5.11 7.76 12.29
C LEU A 80 4.37 8.79 13.17
N ASN A 81 3.15 8.48 13.59
CA ASN A 81 2.37 9.32 14.49
C ASN A 81 3.08 9.53 15.84
N GLU A 82 3.55 8.45 16.46
CA GLU A 82 4.24 8.47 17.75
C GLU A 82 5.60 9.20 17.69
N ASN A 83 6.25 9.21 16.52
CA ASN A 83 7.59 9.76 16.35
C ASN A 83 7.63 11.05 15.52
N GLY A 84 6.50 11.75 15.41
CA GLY A 84 6.42 13.10 14.82
C GLY A 84 6.62 13.11 13.31
N GLY A 85 5.72 12.44 12.60
CA GLY A 85 6.01 12.09 11.21
C GLY A 85 4.91 11.67 10.27
N LEU A 86 3.67 11.86 10.66
CA LEU A 86 2.51 11.51 9.86
C LEU A 86 2.40 12.45 8.63
N PRO A 87 2.26 11.92 7.40
CA PRO A 87 2.15 12.76 6.21
C PRO A 87 0.81 13.49 6.15
N ASP A 88 0.68 14.49 5.28
CA ASP A 88 -0.56 15.26 5.13
C ASP A 88 -1.70 14.37 4.63
N ILE A 89 -1.41 13.47 3.69
CA ILE A 89 -2.37 12.50 3.13
C ILE A 89 -1.78 11.10 3.21
N ILE A 90 -2.56 10.19 3.79
CA ILE A 90 -2.23 8.78 3.95
C ILE A 90 -3.13 7.97 3.03
N THR A 91 -2.57 6.97 2.36
CA THR A 91 -3.36 5.93 1.72
C THR A 91 -3.05 4.56 2.31
N CYS A 92 -4.06 3.69 2.34
CA CYS A 92 -3.93 2.29 2.73
C CYS A 92 -4.76 1.42 1.78
N CYS A 93 -4.47 0.13 1.74
CA CYS A 93 -5.31 -0.91 1.14
C CYS A 93 -5.81 -1.89 2.22
N ARG A 94 -4.90 -2.43 3.04
CA ARG A 94 -5.24 -3.32 4.16
C ARG A 94 -5.77 -2.48 5.31
N PHE A 95 -7.09 -2.44 5.41
CA PHE A 95 -7.77 -1.57 6.36
C PHE A 95 -8.83 -2.31 7.17
N SER A 96 -8.81 -2.05 8.46
CA SER A 96 -9.95 -2.18 9.35
C SER A 96 -10.03 -0.93 10.20
N LEU A 97 -11.25 -0.48 10.52
CA LEU A 97 -11.42 0.66 11.40
C LEU A 97 -10.87 0.35 12.82
N HIS A 98 -10.95 -0.92 13.26
CA HIS A 98 -10.32 -1.41 14.49
C HIS A 98 -8.82 -1.12 14.55
N ASP A 99 -8.07 -1.54 13.54
CA ASP A 99 -6.61 -1.34 13.53
C ASP A 99 -6.23 0.12 13.26
N ALA A 100 -7.13 0.90 12.66
CA ALA A 100 -6.96 2.32 12.43
C ALA A 100 -7.35 3.19 13.63
N SER A 101 -8.11 2.66 14.60
CA SER A 101 -8.62 3.41 15.75
C SER A 101 -7.52 4.14 16.56
N PRO A 102 -6.29 3.62 16.73
CA PRO A 102 -5.24 4.34 17.45
C PRO A 102 -4.76 5.61 16.73
N LEU A 103 -5.03 5.74 15.42
CA LEU A 103 -4.69 6.93 14.63
C LEU A 103 -5.80 7.98 14.63
N LYS A 104 -7.03 7.62 15.04
CA LYS A 104 -8.23 8.45 14.92
C LYS A 104 -8.00 9.90 15.34
N ASP A 105 -7.46 10.10 16.54
CA ASP A 105 -7.26 11.43 17.10
C ASP A 105 -6.21 12.24 16.32
N SER A 106 -5.30 11.60 15.59
CA SER A 106 -4.28 12.29 14.76
C SER A 106 -4.77 12.61 13.35
N LEU A 107 -5.99 12.23 13.00
CA LEU A 107 -6.57 12.40 11.68
C LEU A 107 -7.67 13.47 11.69
N MET A 108 -7.84 14.14 10.57
CA MET A 108 -8.91 15.10 10.36
C MET A 108 -10.26 14.37 10.34
N ASP A 109 -11.29 14.94 10.97
CA ASP A 109 -12.66 14.48 10.81
C ASP A 109 -13.23 15.03 9.49
N LEU A 110 -13.61 14.13 8.60
CA LEU A 110 -14.13 14.40 7.26
C LEU A 110 -15.65 14.23 7.20
N SER A 111 -16.32 13.91 8.31
CA SER A 111 -17.77 13.62 8.37
C SER A 111 -18.68 14.71 7.78
N THR A 112 -18.20 15.95 7.72
CA THR A 112 -18.94 17.12 7.20
C THR A 112 -18.50 17.59 5.81
N THR A 113 -17.58 16.87 5.15
CA THR A 113 -17.10 17.24 3.82
C THR A 113 -17.95 16.64 2.70
N ASN A 114 -17.87 17.24 1.51
CA ASN A 114 -18.56 16.72 0.33
C ASN A 114 -18.03 15.33 -0.06
N GLU A 115 -16.73 15.09 0.14
CA GLU A 115 -16.07 13.81 -0.14
C GLU A 115 -16.65 12.67 0.69
N ALA A 116 -16.93 12.91 1.98
CA ALA A 116 -17.63 11.93 2.81
C ALA A 116 -19.10 11.77 2.39
N GLY A 117 -19.77 12.87 2.04
CA GLY A 117 -21.17 12.88 1.59
C GLY A 117 -21.41 12.16 0.26
N ALA A 118 -20.38 12.01 -0.58
CA ALA A 118 -20.45 11.29 -1.85
C ALA A 118 -20.46 9.76 -1.65
N VAL A 119 -19.90 9.24 -0.55
CA VAL A 119 -19.86 7.80 -0.27
C VAL A 119 -21.25 7.28 0.08
N TYR A 120 -21.67 6.13 -0.48
CA TYR A 120 -22.94 5.52 -0.08
C TYR A 120 -22.98 5.26 1.43
N ASN A 121 -24.12 5.57 2.05
CA ASN A 121 -24.33 5.41 3.49
C ASN A 121 -23.99 4.00 3.99
N THR A 122 -24.29 2.95 3.21
CA THR A 122 -24.00 1.57 3.61
C THR A 122 -22.49 1.31 3.82
N TYR A 123 -21.63 1.98 3.04
CA TYR A 123 -20.17 1.82 3.11
C TYR A 123 -19.53 2.76 4.13
N ILE A 124 -19.92 4.04 4.16
CA ILE A 124 -19.34 5.02 5.08
C ILE A 124 -19.60 4.66 6.55
N HIS A 125 -20.73 3.99 6.87
CA HIS A 125 -21.00 3.50 8.23
C HIS A 125 -19.95 2.49 8.72
N SER A 126 -19.29 1.73 7.83
CA SER A 126 -18.21 0.82 8.22
C SER A 126 -16.90 1.54 8.57
N PHE A 127 -16.83 2.84 8.30
CA PHE A 127 -15.71 3.75 8.53
C PHE A 127 -16.03 4.84 9.58
N MET A 128 -17.26 4.82 10.11
CA MET A 128 -17.73 5.78 11.09
C MET A 128 -17.39 5.31 12.51
N ASN A 129 -16.74 6.17 13.27
CA ASN A 129 -16.41 5.93 14.67
C ASN A 129 -17.65 6.00 15.58
N GLN A 130 -17.53 5.57 16.83
CA GLN A 130 -18.65 5.60 17.78
C GLN A 130 -19.22 7.01 18.03
N ASP A 131 -18.38 8.04 17.94
CA ASP A 131 -18.78 9.45 18.10
C ASP A 131 -19.34 10.09 16.83
N GLY A 132 -19.44 9.33 15.73
CA GLY A 132 -19.95 9.79 14.44
C GLY A 132 -18.91 10.44 13.54
N SER A 133 -17.65 10.58 13.99
CA SER A 133 -16.57 11.08 13.14
C SER A 133 -16.20 10.09 12.04
N VAL A 134 -15.69 10.61 10.93
CA VAL A 134 -15.18 9.83 9.79
C VAL A 134 -13.77 10.30 9.48
N ASN A 135 -12.76 9.53 9.90
CA ASN A 135 -11.36 9.91 9.73
C ASN A 135 -10.68 9.23 8.52
N TRP A 136 -11.35 8.25 7.93
CA TRP A 136 -10.91 7.51 6.75
C TRP A 136 -12.04 7.45 5.74
N LEU A 137 -11.74 7.78 4.49
CA LEU A 137 -12.67 7.64 3.37
C LEU A 137 -12.42 6.33 2.63
N PRO A 138 -13.44 5.47 2.47
CA PRO A 138 -13.37 4.36 1.53
C PRO A 138 -13.51 4.88 0.10
N VAL A 139 -12.60 4.48 -0.80
CA VAL A 139 -12.61 4.93 -2.19
C VAL A 139 -13.16 3.85 -3.11
N CYS A 140 -12.44 2.74 -3.23
CA CYS A 140 -12.83 1.63 -4.08
C CYS A 140 -12.45 0.27 -3.48
N ALA A 141 -12.97 -0.81 -4.07
CA ALA A 141 -12.76 -2.16 -3.60
C ALA A 141 -12.67 -3.21 -4.70
N ASP A 142 -11.98 -4.30 -4.36
CA ASP A 142 -12.09 -5.58 -5.05
C ASP A 142 -13.36 -6.31 -4.63
N VAL A 143 -13.84 -7.19 -5.51
CA VAL A 143 -15.08 -7.94 -5.33
C VAL A 143 -14.78 -9.42 -5.24
N HIS A 144 -15.30 -10.05 -4.20
CA HIS A 144 -15.13 -11.46 -3.90
C HIS A 144 -16.49 -12.17 -3.88
N GLY A 145 -16.49 -13.41 -4.37
CA GLY A 145 -17.66 -14.22 -4.62
C GLY A 145 -17.25 -15.58 -5.15
N PHE A 146 -18.09 -16.20 -5.98
CA PHE A 146 -17.81 -17.49 -6.59
C PHE A 146 -17.36 -17.34 -8.04
N VAL A 147 -16.19 -17.88 -8.34
CA VAL A 147 -15.70 -18.02 -9.71
C VAL A 147 -16.15 -19.39 -10.22
N VAL A 148 -16.90 -19.42 -11.33
CA VAL A 148 -17.69 -20.58 -11.76
C VAL A 148 -17.31 -20.99 -13.18
N ASN A 149 -16.97 -22.27 -13.38
CA ASN A 149 -16.62 -22.84 -14.68
C ASN A 149 -17.89 -23.24 -15.43
N ARG A 150 -18.43 -22.36 -16.28
CA ARG A 150 -19.69 -22.59 -17.01
C ARG A 150 -19.58 -23.76 -17.98
N ASP A 151 -18.40 -24.01 -18.57
CA ASP A 151 -18.18 -25.18 -19.44
C ASP A 151 -18.52 -26.50 -18.74
N LEU A 152 -18.21 -26.62 -17.44
CA LEU A 152 -18.54 -27.82 -16.66
C LEU A 152 -20.05 -27.94 -16.41
N PHE A 153 -20.75 -26.85 -16.15
CA PHE A 153 -22.20 -26.87 -15.98
C PHE A 153 -22.90 -27.33 -17.27
N GLU A 154 -22.50 -26.78 -18.42
CA GLU A 154 -23.04 -27.17 -19.73
C GLU A 154 -22.71 -28.62 -20.09
N LYS A 155 -21.46 -29.06 -19.88
CA LYS A 155 -21.01 -30.41 -20.20
C LYS A 155 -21.76 -31.51 -19.44
N TYR A 156 -22.13 -31.24 -18.19
CA TYR A 156 -22.78 -32.22 -17.31
C TYR A 156 -24.30 -32.00 -17.19
N ASP A 157 -24.88 -31.06 -17.94
CA ASP A 157 -26.30 -30.70 -17.88
C ASP A 157 -26.76 -30.35 -16.45
N ILE A 158 -25.90 -29.62 -15.74
CA ILE A 158 -26.16 -29.11 -14.38
C ILE A 158 -26.56 -27.63 -14.51
N PRO A 159 -27.69 -27.18 -13.94
CA PRO A 159 -28.09 -25.78 -14.00
C PRO A 159 -27.18 -24.91 -13.14
N LEU A 160 -26.91 -23.68 -13.61
CA LEU A 160 -26.18 -22.69 -12.82
C LEU A 160 -26.98 -22.30 -11.55
N PRO A 161 -26.32 -22.13 -10.39
CA PRO A 161 -26.99 -21.73 -9.16
C PRO A 161 -27.61 -20.35 -9.25
N THR A 162 -28.83 -20.21 -8.76
CA THR A 162 -29.55 -18.93 -8.64
C THR A 162 -29.86 -18.53 -7.20
N ASP A 163 -29.71 -19.48 -6.29
CA ASP A 163 -29.96 -19.42 -4.85
C ASP A 163 -29.11 -20.48 -4.13
N TYR A 164 -29.20 -20.52 -2.80
CA TYR A 164 -28.39 -21.44 -2.00
C TYR A 164 -28.76 -22.92 -2.22
N GLU A 165 -30.04 -23.25 -2.37
CA GLU A 165 -30.47 -24.64 -2.55
C GLU A 165 -29.98 -25.22 -3.88
N SER A 166 -30.04 -24.42 -4.95
CA SER A 166 -29.47 -24.77 -6.26
C SER A 166 -27.95 -24.83 -6.24
N PHE A 167 -27.26 -23.98 -5.46
CA PHE A 167 -25.81 -24.08 -5.23
C PHE A 167 -25.42 -25.42 -4.60
N VAL A 168 -26.08 -25.81 -3.52
CA VAL A 168 -25.83 -27.10 -2.85
C VAL A 168 -26.15 -28.28 -3.78
N SER A 169 -27.25 -28.19 -4.53
CA SER A 169 -27.63 -29.21 -5.50
C SER A 169 -26.58 -29.37 -6.60
N ALA A 170 -25.99 -28.28 -7.09
CA ALA A 170 -24.91 -28.31 -8.05
C ALA A 170 -23.66 -28.98 -7.46
N CYS A 171 -23.25 -28.63 -6.24
CA CYS A 171 -22.11 -29.27 -5.57
C CYS A 171 -22.29 -30.80 -5.49
N GLN A 172 -23.46 -31.25 -5.02
CA GLN A 172 -23.79 -32.67 -4.90
C GLN A 172 -23.90 -33.37 -6.26
N ALA A 173 -24.30 -32.67 -7.33
CA ALA A 173 -24.35 -33.22 -8.68
C ALA A 173 -22.96 -33.43 -9.26
N PHE A 174 -22.04 -32.48 -9.07
CA PHE A 174 -20.64 -32.63 -9.49
C PHE A 174 -19.92 -33.76 -8.76
N ASP A 175 -20.13 -33.89 -7.44
CA ASP A 175 -19.51 -34.96 -6.66
C ASP A 175 -19.88 -36.36 -7.20
N LYS A 176 -21.12 -36.55 -7.69
CA LYS A 176 -21.58 -37.82 -8.30
C LYS A 176 -20.85 -38.18 -9.59
N VAL A 177 -20.32 -37.19 -10.30
CA VAL A 177 -19.56 -37.39 -11.55
C VAL A 177 -18.04 -37.28 -11.34
N GLY A 178 -17.59 -37.22 -10.08
CA GLY A 178 -16.17 -37.19 -9.70
C GLY A 178 -15.50 -35.83 -9.91
N ILE A 179 -16.27 -34.75 -9.94
CA ILE A 179 -15.77 -33.37 -9.99
C ILE A 179 -16.04 -32.71 -8.65
N ARG A 180 -15.08 -31.95 -8.12
CA ARG A 180 -15.31 -31.19 -6.90
C ARG A 180 -16.29 -30.05 -7.18
N GLY A 181 -17.43 -30.05 -6.50
CA GLY A 181 -18.44 -28.99 -6.63
C GLY A 181 -17.92 -27.61 -6.22
N PHE A 182 -17.37 -27.52 -5.02
CA PHE A 182 -16.83 -26.28 -4.45
C PHE A 182 -15.60 -26.54 -3.57
N THR A 183 -14.61 -25.66 -3.62
CA THR A 183 -13.59 -25.53 -2.57
C THR A 183 -13.00 -24.12 -2.61
N ALA A 184 -12.05 -23.82 -1.73
CA ALA A 184 -11.26 -22.60 -1.75
C ALA A 184 -9.89 -22.87 -1.13
N ASP A 185 -9.02 -21.86 -1.11
CA ASP A 185 -7.67 -21.94 -0.56
C ASP A 185 -7.66 -21.75 0.97
N TYR A 186 -8.37 -22.64 1.69
CA TYR A 186 -8.52 -22.61 3.16
C TYR A 186 -7.20 -22.80 3.95
N TYR A 187 -6.08 -22.98 3.26
CA TYR A 187 -4.75 -22.82 3.86
C TYR A 187 -4.54 -21.40 4.44
N TYR A 188 -5.17 -20.39 3.83
CA TYR A 188 -5.00 -18.99 4.21
C TYR A 188 -6.11 -18.47 5.14
N ASP A 189 -5.73 -17.49 5.96
CA ASP A 189 -6.61 -16.83 6.93
C ASP A 189 -7.70 -15.99 6.26
N TYR A 190 -7.38 -15.28 5.17
CA TYR A 190 -8.31 -14.43 4.46
C TYR A 190 -9.51 -15.21 3.94
N THR A 191 -9.31 -16.40 3.36
CA THR A 191 -10.40 -17.24 2.84
C THR A 191 -11.31 -17.77 3.93
N CYS A 192 -10.72 -18.16 5.08
CA CYS A 192 -11.49 -18.56 6.26
C CYS A 192 -12.39 -17.41 6.75
N MET A 193 -11.81 -16.22 6.89
CA MET A 193 -12.51 -15.01 7.34
C MET A 193 -13.61 -14.58 6.35
N GLU A 194 -13.29 -14.53 5.06
CA GLU A 194 -14.19 -14.05 4.01
C GLU A 194 -15.34 -15.02 3.74
N THR A 195 -15.10 -16.33 3.84
CA THR A 195 -16.19 -17.33 3.74
C THR A 195 -17.18 -17.13 4.90
N LEU A 196 -16.69 -17.05 6.14
CA LEU A 196 -17.54 -16.90 7.32
C LEU A 196 -18.42 -15.64 7.24
N GLN A 197 -17.82 -14.51 6.85
CA GLN A 197 -18.55 -13.25 6.73
C GLN A 197 -19.44 -13.20 5.49
N GLY A 198 -18.98 -13.74 4.36
CA GLY A 198 -19.68 -13.71 3.07
C GLY A 198 -20.94 -14.54 3.07
N LEU A 199 -20.97 -15.66 3.80
CA LEU A 199 -22.16 -16.47 4.00
C LEU A 199 -23.20 -15.83 4.96
N SER A 200 -22.81 -14.76 5.63
CA SER A 200 -23.56 -14.10 6.70
C SER A 200 -23.75 -12.61 6.44
N ALA A 201 -23.55 -12.16 5.19
CA ALA A 201 -23.48 -10.74 4.84
C ALA A 201 -24.81 -10.03 5.10
N ALA A 202 -25.94 -10.72 4.89
CA ALA A 202 -27.26 -10.19 5.21
C ALA A 202 -27.44 -9.98 6.73
N GLU A 203 -27.07 -10.95 7.55
CA GLU A 203 -27.20 -10.85 9.01
C GLU A 203 -26.26 -9.77 9.59
N LEU A 204 -25.01 -9.72 9.09
CA LEU A 204 -24.02 -8.70 9.46
C LEU A 204 -24.41 -7.30 9.01
N SER A 205 -25.18 -7.20 7.92
CA SER A 205 -25.73 -5.94 7.41
C SER A 205 -26.98 -5.47 8.17
N THR A 206 -27.56 -6.25 9.10
CA THR A 206 -28.71 -5.80 9.90
C THR A 206 -28.36 -4.64 10.84
N ALA A 207 -29.37 -3.97 11.39
CA ALA A 207 -29.12 -2.93 12.41
C ALA A 207 -28.37 -3.46 13.64
N THR A 208 -28.56 -4.73 14.01
CA THR A 208 -27.82 -5.36 15.12
C THR A 208 -26.38 -5.65 14.72
N GLY A 209 -26.16 -6.24 13.54
CA GLY A 209 -24.81 -6.50 13.02
C GLY A 209 -23.99 -5.23 12.86
N ARG A 210 -24.58 -4.15 12.33
CA ARG A 210 -23.92 -2.83 12.24
C ARG A 210 -23.57 -2.25 13.60
N ARG A 211 -24.48 -2.32 14.59
CA ARG A 211 -24.19 -1.85 15.97
C ARG A 211 -23.02 -2.61 16.58
N TRP A 212 -23.00 -3.94 16.45
CA TRP A 212 -21.87 -4.74 16.92
C TRP A 212 -20.58 -4.36 16.18
N ARG A 213 -20.61 -4.24 14.85
CA ARG A 213 -19.43 -3.84 14.07
C ARG A 213 -18.86 -2.51 14.54
N THR A 214 -19.70 -1.50 14.80
CA THR A 214 -19.24 -0.21 15.33
C THR A 214 -18.61 -0.37 16.71
N ALA A 215 -19.21 -1.17 17.60
CA ALA A 215 -18.63 -1.45 18.92
C ALA A 215 -17.27 -2.17 18.82
N TYR A 216 -17.17 -3.15 17.92
CA TYR A 216 -15.94 -3.88 17.63
C TYR A 216 -14.86 -2.99 17.02
N SER A 217 -15.23 -2.13 16.07
CA SER A 217 -14.27 -1.37 15.26
C SER A 217 -13.71 -0.13 15.94
N ASP A 218 -14.44 0.43 16.90
CA ASP A 218 -13.96 1.54 17.72
C ASP A 218 -14.44 1.29 19.15
N PRO A 219 -13.76 0.42 19.92
CA PRO A 219 -14.15 0.17 21.31
C PRO A 219 -13.92 1.41 22.19
N GLY A 220 -13.33 2.49 21.67
CA GLY A 220 -12.89 3.64 22.43
C GLY A 220 -11.89 3.25 23.53
N ASN A 221 -11.98 3.91 24.69
CA ASN A 221 -11.16 3.58 25.87
C ASN A 221 -11.70 2.37 26.68
N SER A 222 -12.58 1.55 26.11
CA SER A 222 -13.14 0.37 26.78
C SER A 222 -12.30 -0.89 26.51
N THR A 223 -12.62 -1.98 27.22
CA THR A 223 -12.05 -3.31 26.97
C THR A 223 -12.37 -3.79 25.55
N LYS A 224 -11.51 -4.62 24.94
CA LYS A 224 -11.79 -5.26 23.65
C LYS A 224 -13.22 -5.80 23.58
N GLU A 225 -13.85 -5.63 22.42
CA GLU A 225 -15.19 -6.16 22.16
C GLU A 225 -15.06 -7.54 21.51
N GLY A 226 -15.76 -8.53 22.07
CA GLY A 226 -15.86 -9.87 21.49
C GLY A 226 -16.95 -9.94 20.42
N LEU A 227 -17.35 -11.16 20.04
CA LEU A 227 -18.52 -11.37 19.20
C LEU A 227 -19.83 -11.16 19.98
N ASP A 228 -20.85 -10.53 19.38
CA ASP A 228 -22.19 -10.45 19.99
C ASP A 228 -22.93 -11.80 19.95
N SER A 229 -23.88 -11.96 20.89
CA SER A 229 -24.63 -13.21 21.06
C SER A 229 -25.88 -13.35 20.19
N THR A 230 -26.11 -12.44 19.23
CA THR A 230 -27.29 -12.45 18.36
C THR A 230 -26.93 -12.81 16.91
N VAL A 231 -25.95 -12.13 16.34
CA VAL A 231 -25.58 -12.26 14.91
C VAL A 231 -24.59 -13.39 14.71
N TRP A 232 -23.51 -13.43 15.50
CA TRP A 232 -22.42 -14.38 15.29
C TRP A 232 -22.77 -15.85 15.51
N PRO A 233 -23.62 -16.25 16.49
CA PRO A 233 -24.06 -17.65 16.58
C PRO A 233 -24.68 -18.16 15.28
N LYS A 234 -25.53 -17.35 14.64
CA LYS A 234 -26.13 -17.69 13.34
C LYS A 234 -25.10 -17.78 12.22
N ALA A 235 -24.10 -16.90 12.22
CA ALA A 235 -23.00 -16.94 11.26
C ALA A 235 -22.22 -18.26 11.34
N PHE A 236 -21.94 -18.74 12.56
CA PHE A 236 -21.29 -20.04 12.75
C PHE A 236 -22.20 -21.23 12.41
N GLU A 237 -23.49 -21.17 12.75
CA GLU A 237 -24.47 -22.19 12.31
C GLU A 237 -24.52 -22.28 10.77
N ARG A 238 -24.46 -21.11 10.11
CA ARG A 238 -24.43 -21.01 8.66
C ARG A 238 -23.14 -21.56 8.06
N MET A 239 -21.99 -21.27 8.66
CA MET A 239 -20.71 -21.84 8.25
C MET A 239 -20.69 -23.36 8.42
N GLU A 240 -21.20 -23.88 9.54
CA GLU A 240 -21.31 -25.32 9.79
C GLU A 240 -22.23 -26.01 8.77
N GLN A 241 -23.36 -25.38 8.43
CA GLN A 241 -24.22 -25.83 7.33
C GLN A 241 -23.46 -25.87 6.00
N PHE A 242 -22.76 -24.79 5.66
CA PHE A 242 -22.02 -24.68 4.41
C PHE A 242 -20.94 -25.76 4.27
N ILE A 243 -20.18 -26.02 5.34
CA ILE A 243 -19.16 -27.09 5.38
C ILE A 243 -19.79 -28.44 5.04
N ARG A 244 -20.92 -28.78 5.66
CA ARG A 244 -21.64 -30.05 5.39
C ARG A 244 -22.17 -30.11 3.96
N ASP A 245 -22.81 -29.03 3.50
CA ASP A 245 -23.52 -29.00 2.22
C ASP A 245 -22.58 -29.03 1.02
N THR A 246 -21.36 -28.49 1.17
CA THR A 246 -20.30 -28.48 0.15
C THR A 246 -19.34 -29.67 0.26
N GLY A 247 -19.41 -30.42 1.37
CA GLY A 247 -18.47 -31.51 1.65
C GLY A 247 -17.04 -31.03 1.88
N LEU A 248 -16.85 -29.83 2.44
CA LEU A 248 -15.53 -29.37 2.89
C LEU A 248 -14.99 -30.30 3.98
N SER A 249 -13.69 -30.55 3.93
CA SER A 249 -13.02 -31.55 4.75
C SER A 249 -11.61 -31.12 5.11
N ARG A 250 -10.95 -31.91 5.96
CA ARG A 250 -9.55 -31.69 6.35
C ARG A 250 -8.57 -31.68 5.15
N GLU A 251 -8.92 -32.28 4.02
CA GLU A 251 -8.09 -32.23 2.81
C GLU A 251 -8.04 -30.82 2.20
N ASP A 252 -9.16 -30.09 2.26
CA ASP A 252 -9.28 -28.73 1.71
C ASP A 252 -8.40 -27.71 2.46
N LEU A 253 -8.05 -27.99 3.72
CA LEU A 253 -7.16 -27.15 4.53
C LEU A 253 -5.71 -27.10 4.00
N ASN A 254 -5.32 -28.02 3.12
CA ASN A 254 -4.00 -28.03 2.50
C ASN A 254 -3.96 -27.35 1.13
N LEU A 255 -5.12 -26.88 0.63
CA LEU A 255 -5.20 -26.21 -0.66
C LEU A 255 -4.77 -24.75 -0.51
N ASN A 256 -3.70 -24.40 -1.22
CA ASN A 256 -3.31 -23.01 -1.44
C ASN A 256 -3.86 -22.51 -2.78
N TYR A 257 -3.64 -21.22 -3.08
CA TYR A 257 -4.13 -20.56 -4.28
C TYR A 257 -3.72 -21.30 -5.58
N ASP A 258 -2.46 -21.73 -5.67
CA ASP A 258 -1.95 -22.44 -6.85
C ASP A 258 -2.63 -23.80 -7.03
N ALA A 259 -2.85 -24.54 -5.94
CA ALA A 259 -3.53 -25.83 -5.98
C ALA A 259 -5.00 -25.69 -6.43
N VAL A 260 -5.73 -24.70 -5.90
CA VAL A 260 -7.12 -24.41 -6.32
C VAL A 260 -7.16 -23.99 -7.78
N THR A 261 -6.24 -23.11 -8.20
CA THR A 261 -6.11 -22.65 -9.58
C THR A 261 -5.88 -23.81 -10.54
N GLU A 262 -5.00 -24.75 -10.19
CA GLU A 262 -4.72 -25.94 -11.01
C GLU A 262 -5.92 -26.91 -11.07
N LEU A 263 -6.63 -27.11 -9.95
CA LEU A 263 -7.87 -27.89 -9.94
C LEU A 263 -8.93 -27.29 -10.87
N TYR A 264 -9.06 -25.96 -10.88
CA TYR A 264 -9.98 -25.24 -11.75
C TYR A 264 -9.58 -25.37 -13.23
N LYS A 265 -8.31 -25.08 -13.58
CA LYS A 265 -7.79 -25.18 -14.95
C LYS A 265 -7.89 -26.58 -15.53
N SER A 266 -7.69 -27.61 -14.70
CA SER A 266 -7.78 -29.00 -15.13
C SER A 266 -9.22 -29.52 -15.26
N GLY A 267 -10.23 -28.68 -15.00
CA GLY A 267 -11.65 -29.05 -15.08
C GLY A 267 -12.10 -30.01 -13.98
N LYS A 268 -11.36 -30.06 -12.86
CA LYS A 268 -11.66 -30.91 -11.68
C LYS A 268 -12.42 -30.17 -10.58
N LEU A 269 -12.62 -28.87 -10.74
CA LEU A 269 -13.31 -28.00 -9.80
C LEU A 269 -14.31 -27.13 -10.54
N ALA A 270 -15.58 -27.17 -10.13
CA ALA A 270 -16.65 -26.41 -10.78
C ALA A 270 -16.76 -24.96 -10.30
N MET A 271 -16.62 -24.74 -8.99
CA MET A 271 -16.77 -23.43 -8.36
C MET A 271 -15.69 -23.25 -7.28
N TYR A 272 -15.19 -22.03 -7.11
CA TYR A 272 -14.37 -21.72 -5.95
C TYR A 272 -14.59 -20.29 -5.46
N PHE A 273 -14.27 -20.05 -4.18
CA PHE A 273 -14.31 -18.69 -3.63
C PHE A 273 -13.07 -17.91 -4.06
N GLY A 274 -13.27 -16.74 -4.68
CA GLY A 274 -12.18 -15.91 -5.17
C GLY A 274 -12.63 -14.51 -5.60
N SER A 275 -11.71 -13.76 -6.19
CA SER A 275 -11.99 -12.42 -6.70
C SER A 275 -12.43 -12.43 -8.17
N SER A 276 -13.06 -11.32 -8.58
CA SER A 276 -13.48 -11.08 -9.96
C SER A 276 -12.33 -11.18 -10.97
N ALA A 277 -11.09 -10.89 -10.56
CA ALA A 277 -9.90 -11.02 -11.40
C ALA A 277 -9.68 -12.44 -11.93
N GLY A 278 -10.11 -13.47 -11.19
CA GLY A 278 -10.05 -14.87 -11.62
C GLY A 278 -10.84 -15.11 -12.91
N VAL A 279 -11.98 -14.44 -13.09
CA VAL A 279 -12.85 -14.59 -14.27
C VAL A 279 -12.09 -14.22 -15.54
N LYS A 280 -11.46 -13.04 -15.55
CA LYS A 280 -10.65 -12.62 -16.69
C LYS A 280 -9.52 -13.59 -16.97
N ILE A 281 -8.75 -13.96 -15.93
CA ILE A 281 -7.57 -14.82 -16.07
C ILE A 281 -7.92 -16.14 -16.75
N PHE A 282 -9.07 -16.73 -16.42
CA PHE A 282 -9.51 -17.99 -17.00
C PHE A 282 -10.19 -17.84 -18.37
N GLN A 283 -10.94 -16.77 -18.59
CA GLN A 283 -11.47 -16.45 -19.93
C GLN A 283 -10.35 -16.22 -20.95
N ASP A 284 -9.27 -15.52 -20.57
CA ASP A 284 -8.08 -15.33 -21.41
C ASP A 284 -7.39 -16.68 -21.73
N GLN A 285 -7.58 -17.71 -20.89
CA GLN A 285 -7.09 -19.07 -21.11
C GLN A 285 -8.09 -19.96 -21.87
N GLY A 286 -9.24 -19.41 -22.28
CA GLY A 286 -10.25 -20.11 -23.05
C GLY A 286 -11.20 -20.98 -22.23
N ILE A 287 -11.29 -20.77 -20.92
CA ILE A 287 -12.29 -21.41 -20.05
C ILE A 287 -13.48 -20.46 -19.91
N ASP A 288 -14.69 -20.94 -20.18
CA ASP A 288 -15.89 -20.13 -20.01
C ASP A 288 -16.22 -19.95 -18.52
N THR A 289 -15.77 -18.84 -17.96
CA THR A 289 -15.88 -18.52 -16.54
C THR A 289 -16.86 -17.38 -16.29
N ILE A 290 -17.69 -17.49 -15.25
CA ILE A 290 -18.57 -16.42 -14.76
C ILE A 290 -18.34 -16.14 -13.27
N PHE A 291 -18.93 -15.05 -12.78
CA PHE A 291 -18.92 -14.65 -11.38
C PHE A 291 -20.31 -14.74 -10.77
N LEU A 292 -20.45 -15.37 -9.61
CA LEU A 292 -21.71 -15.46 -8.85
C LEU A 292 -21.56 -14.88 -7.44
N PRO A 293 -22.64 -14.33 -6.85
CA PRO A 293 -22.62 -13.76 -5.51
C PRO A 293 -22.77 -14.84 -4.43
N PHE A 294 -22.61 -14.45 -3.17
CA PHE A 294 -23.10 -15.24 -2.05
C PHE A 294 -24.63 -15.29 -2.05
N PHE A 295 -25.18 -16.46 -1.72
CA PHE A 295 -26.62 -16.67 -1.60
C PHE A 295 -27.01 -16.74 -0.11
N GLU A 296 -27.71 -15.71 0.36
CA GLU A 296 -28.11 -15.57 1.76
C GLU A 296 -29.41 -16.32 2.06
N GLN A 297 -29.62 -16.67 3.34
CA GLN A 297 -30.80 -17.46 3.76
C GLN A 297 -32.13 -16.70 3.59
N ASN A 298 -32.11 -15.37 3.56
CA ASN A 298 -33.27 -14.53 3.31
C ASN A 298 -33.58 -14.36 1.81
N GLY A 299 -32.81 -15.01 0.93
CA GLY A 299 -32.94 -14.91 -0.54
C GLY A 299 -32.21 -13.73 -1.16
N GLU A 300 -31.57 -12.88 -0.36
CA GLU A 300 -30.70 -11.82 -0.88
C GLU A 300 -29.42 -12.41 -1.47
N LYS A 301 -28.83 -11.63 -2.38
CA LYS A 301 -27.54 -11.92 -2.99
C LYS A 301 -26.57 -10.85 -2.58
N TRP A 302 -25.39 -11.25 -2.16
CA TRP A 302 -24.39 -10.33 -1.64
C TRP A 302 -23.02 -10.57 -2.28
N LEU A 303 -22.30 -9.49 -2.49
CA LEU A 303 -20.88 -9.52 -2.83
C LEU A 303 -20.07 -9.17 -1.61
N MET A 304 -19.00 -9.90 -1.37
CA MET A 304 -17.99 -9.47 -0.40
C MET A 304 -17.08 -8.46 -1.08
N THR A 305 -16.71 -7.39 -0.38
CA THR A 305 -15.76 -6.42 -0.90
C THR A 305 -14.54 -6.29 0.00
N THR A 306 -13.38 -6.25 -0.65
CA THR A 306 -12.09 -5.96 -0.03
C THR A 306 -11.77 -4.51 -0.34
N PRO A 307 -11.85 -3.59 0.66
CA PRO A 307 -11.38 -2.23 0.48
C PRO A 307 -9.97 -2.23 -0.11
N TYR A 308 -9.78 -1.52 -1.22
CA TYR A 308 -8.54 -1.54 -1.98
C TYR A 308 -7.79 -0.22 -1.90
N PHE A 309 -8.52 0.88 -1.72
CA PHE A 309 -7.93 2.19 -1.53
C PHE A 309 -8.73 2.99 -0.51
N GLN A 310 -8.07 3.40 0.58
CA GLN A 310 -8.63 4.27 1.61
C GLN A 310 -7.72 5.48 1.78
N VAL A 311 -8.31 6.63 2.12
CA VAL A 311 -7.57 7.88 2.27
C VAL A 311 -7.90 8.54 3.62
N ALA A 312 -6.88 9.06 4.29
CA ALA A 312 -7.03 9.90 5.46
C ALA A 312 -6.15 11.15 5.36
N LEU A 313 -6.54 12.20 6.09
CA LEU A 313 -5.82 13.46 6.17
C LEU A 313 -5.31 13.67 7.60
N ASN A 314 -4.10 14.20 7.75
CA ASN A 314 -3.54 14.53 9.06
C ASN A 314 -4.32 15.70 9.71
N ARG A 315 -4.64 15.57 11.00
CA ARG A 315 -5.34 16.59 11.80
C ARG A 315 -4.58 17.91 11.83
N ASP A 316 -3.25 17.91 11.74
CA ASP A 316 -2.44 19.13 11.75
C ASP A 316 -2.78 20.09 10.60
N LEU A 317 -3.35 19.58 9.50
CA LEU A 317 -3.90 20.42 8.42
C LEU A 317 -4.96 21.40 8.93
N THR A 318 -5.69 21.07 10.00
CA THR A 318 -6.68 21.98 10.61
C THR A 318 -6.08 23.24 11.22
N GLN A 319 -4.76 23.27 11.45
CA GLN A 319 -4.05 24.41 12.03
C GLN A 319 -3.61 25.44 10.99
N ASP A 320 -3.61 25.09 9.70
CA ASP A 320 -3.25 25.98 8.59
C ASP A 320 -4.28 25.86 7.45
N GLU A 321 -5.15 26.86 7.35
CA GLU A 321 -6.21 26.91 6.33
C GLU A 321 -5.68 26.83 4.90
N THR A 322 -4.54 27.46 4.61
CA THR A 322 -3.98 27.49 3.26
C THR A 322 -3.46 26.11 2.89
N ARG A 323 -2.76 25.46 3.82
CA ARG A 323 -2.27 24.09 3.64
C ARG A 323 -3.43 23.09 3.55
N ARG A 324 -4.45 23.24 4.38
CA ARG A 324 -5.68 22.43 4.33
C ARG A 324 -6.36 22.52 2.97
N GLN A 325 -6.54 23.71 2.43
CA GLN A 325 -7.16 23.90 1.12
C GLN A 325 -6.36 23.23 -0.01
N LYS A 326 -5.03 23.26 0.05
CA LYS A 326 -4.18 22.51 -0.90
C LYS A 326 -4.38 21.00 -0.74
N ALA A 327 -4.34 20.48 0.49
CA ALA A 327 -4.56 19.05 0.76
C ALA A 327 -5.96 18.58 0.30
N MET A 328 -7.01 19.37 0.52
CA MET A 328 -8.36 19.06 0.04
C MET A 328 -8.47 19.08 -1.49
N LYS A 329 -7.72 19.94 -2.19
CA LYS A 329 -7.64 19.89 -3.66
C LYS A 329 -6.96 18.61 -4.14
N VAL A 330 -5.88 18.21 -3.49
CA VAL A 330 -5.21 16.92 -3.76
C VAL A 330 -6.17 15.76 -3.53
N LEU A 331 -6.87 15.74 -2.39
CA LEU A 331 -7.89 14.74 -2.09
C LEU A 331 -8.98 14.67 -3.17
N ASN A 332 -9.52 15.82 -3.59
CA ASN A 332 -10.59 15.86 -4.60
C ASN A 332 -10.16 15.21 -5.93
N VAL A 333 -8.95 15.52 -6.41
CA VAL A 333 -8.40 14.88 -7.62
C VAL A 333 -8.17 13.39 -7.38
N MET A 334 -7.65 13.01 -6.22
CA MET A 334 -7.44 11.60 -5.85
C MET A 334 -8.75 10.78 -5.87
N LEU A 335 -9.87 11.37 -5.49
CA LEU A 335 -11.16 10.66 -5.47
C LEU A 335 -11.88 10.62 -6.83
N SER A 336 -11.38 11.33 -7.85
CA SER A 336 -12.00 11.39 -9.17
C SER A 336 -12.04 10.03 -9.88
N ALA A 337 -13.02 9.83 -10.77
CA ALA A 337 -13.15 8.61 -11.57
C ALA A 337 -11.86 8.27 -12.35
N ASP A 338 -11.24 9.28 -12.97
CA ASP A 338 -10.00 9.12 -13.73
C ASP A 338 -8.80 8.73 -12.85
N ALA A 339 -8.73 9.24 -11.61
CA ALA A 339 -7.73 8.80 -10.65
C ALA A 339 -7.98 7.34 -10.24
N GLN A 340 -9.23 6.98 -9.93
CA GLN A 340 -9.58 5.62 -9.55
C GLN A 340 -9.29 4.59 -10.66
N ASN A 341 -9.47 4.95 -11.92
CA ASN A 341 -9.11 4.11 -13.07
C ASN A 341 -7.60 3.79 -13.16
N ARG A 342 -6.74 4.53 -12.46
CA ARG A 342 -5.29 4.29 -12.38
C ARG A 342 -4.86 3.45 -11.19
N ILE A 343 -5.79 3.19 -10.25
CA ILE A 343 -5.59 2.27 -9.11
C ILE A 343 -5.65 0.81 -9.60
N ILE A 344 -6.33 0.58 -10.73
CA ILE A 344 -6.60 -0.73 -11.32
C ILE A 344 -5.31 -1.53 -11.51
N TYR A 345 -5.31 -2.75 -11.00
CA TYR A 345 -4.39 -3.78 -11.43
C TYR A 345 -4.92 -4.43 -12.71
N GLU A 346 -4.06 -4.67 -13.69
CA GLU A 346 -4.46 -5.22 -15.00
C GLU A 346 -5.48 -6.35 -14.85
N GLY A 347 -6.70 -6.12 -15.34
CA GLY A 347 -7.74 -7.14 -15.39
C GLY A 347 -8.74 -7.19 -14.24
N GLN A 348 -8.66 -6.25 -13.28
CA GLN A 348 -9.55 -6.19 -12.13
C GLN A 348 -10.58 -5.07 -12.26
N ASP A 349 -11.86 -5.40 -12.07
CA ASP A 349 -12.92 -4.41 -11.87
C ASP A 349 -12.83 -3.89 -10.43
N LEU A 350 -12.45 -2.62 -10.26
CA LEU A 350 -12.56 -1.94 -8.97
C LEU A 350 -13.91 -1.24 -8.90
N LEU A 351 -14.68 -1.54 -7.85
CA LEU A 351 -15.95 -0.88 -7.60
C LEU A 351 -15.73 0.32 -6.68
N SER A 352 -16.18 1.49 -7.13
CA SER A 352 -16.22 2.71 -6.33
C SER A 352 -17.32 2.61 -5.27
N TYR A 353 -17.00 3.12 -4.09
CA TYR A 353 -17.97 3.35 -3.02
C TYR A 353 -18.63 4.74 -3.07
N SER A 354 -18.20 5.59 -4.00
CA SER A 354 -18.75 6.92 -4.25
C SER A 354 -19.91 6.87 -5.23
N GLN A 355 -20.96 7.64 -4.94
CA GLN A 355 -22.09 7.90 -5.83
C GLN A 355 -21.72 8.76 -7.05
N ASP A 356 -20.61 9.50 -6.98
CA ASP A 356 -20.17 10.42 -8.03
C ASP A 356 -19.32 9.73 -9.11
N VAL A 357 -18.97 8.46 -8.90
CA VAL A 357 -18.13 7.68 -9.82
C VAL A 357 -18.93 6.49 -10.31
N ASP A 358 -19.23 6.49 -11.61
CA ASP A 358 -19.93 5.38 -12.24
C ASP A 358 -19.03 4.15 -12.32
N ASN A 359 -19.56 3.00 -11.90
CA ASN A 359 -18.83 1.74 -11.94
C ASN A 359 -18.82 1.24 -13.38
N GLN A 360 -17.67 1.35 -14.05
CA GLN A 360 -17.47 0.77 -15.38
C GLN A 360 -17.32 -0.75 -15.28
N LEU A 361 -18.44 -1.46 -15.15
CA LEU A 361 -18.45 -2.92 -15.07
C LEU A 361 -18.02 -3.53 -16.39
N THR A 362 -16.99 -4.37 -16.37
CA THR A 362 -16.63 -5.16 -17.55
C THR A 362 -17.61 -6.32 -17.75
N GLU A 363 -17.43 -7.06 -18.84
CA GLU A 363 -18.22 -8.27 -19.08
C GLU A 363 -18.03 -9.35 -18.01
N TYR A 364 -16.96 -9.29 -17.22
CA TYR A 364 -16.64 -10.26 -16.17
C TYR A 364 -17.58 -10.17 -14.96
N LEU A 365 -18.18 -9.00 -14.71
CA LEU A 365 -19.13 -8.75 -13.61
C LEU A 365 -20.59 -8.62 -14.08
N LYS A 366 -20.88 -8.88 -15.36
CA LYS A 366 -22.25 -8.70 -15.90
C LYS A 366 -23.31 -9.51 -15.16
N ASP A 367 -22.96 -10.70 -14.70
CA ASP A 367 -23.88 -11.65 -14.03
C ASP A 367 -24.23 -11.21 -12.60
N VAL A 368 -23.46 -10.28 -12.01
CA VAL A 368 -23.70 -9.70 -10.69
C VAL A 368 -24.05 -8.22 -10.73
N LYS A 369 -24.27 -7.66 -11.93
CA LYS A 369 -24.58 -6.23 -12.11
C LYS A 369 -25.74 -5.76 -11.23
N SER A 370 -26.83 -6.52 -11.15
CA SER A 370 -27.98 -6.14 -10.32
C SER A 370 -27.63 -6.07 -8.83
N VAL A 371 -26.76 -6.96 -8.35
CA VAL A 371 -26.30 -6.98 -6.95
C VAL A 371 -25.49 -5.72 -6.62
N ILE A 372 -24.68 -5.27 -7.58
CA ILE A 372 -23.89 -4.03 -7.48
C ILE A 372 -24.82 -2.80 -7.52
N GLU A 373 -25.76 -2.74 -8.46
CA GLU A 373 -26.72 -1.63 -8.59
C GLU A 373 -27.66 -1.52 -7.37
N GLU A 374 -28.00 -2.65 -6.73
CA GLU A 374 -28.75 -2.72 -5.48
C GLU A 374 -27.90 -2.37 -4.24
N ASN A 375 -26.58 -2.15 -4.39
CA ASN A 375 -25.63 -1.88 -3.32
C ASN A 375 -25.53 -2.99 -2.26
N HIS A 376 -25.81 -4.23 -2.63
CA HIS A 376 -25.61 -5.42 -1.78
C HIS A 376 -24.15 -5.87 -1.78
N MET A 377 -23.28 -4.96 -1.36
CA MET A 377 -21.85 -5.19 -1.18
C MET A 377 -21.52 -5.08 0.31
N TYR A 378 -20.88 -6.09 0.86
CA TYR A 378 -20.49 -6.12 2.27
C TYR A 378 -18.99 -5.92 2.40
N ILE A 379 -18.59 -4.88 3.12
CA ILE A 379 -17.18 -4.62 3.42
C ILE A 379 -16.72 -5.60 4.49
N ARG A 380 -15.76 -6.47 4.17
CA ARG A 380 -15.20 -7.41 5.15
C ARG A 380 -14.64 -6.73 6.41
N ILE A 381 -14.66 -7.43 7.53
CA ILE A 381 -13.92 -7.11 8.76
C ILE A 381 -12.55 -7.76 8.62
N ALA A 382 -11.51 -6.95 8.51
CA ALA A 382 -10.15 -7.37 8.18
C ALA A 382 -9.13 -6.86 9.22
N SER A 383 -9.47 -6.91 10.50
CA SER A 383 -8.48 -6.64 11.56
C SER A 383 -7.54 -7.82 11.75
N ASN A 384 -6.33 -7.54 12.20
CA ASN A 384 -5.25 -8.53 12.31
C ASN A 384 -5.62 -9.74 13.20
N ASP A 385 -6.36 -9.51 14.27
CA ASP A 385 -6.91 -10.55 15.14
C ASP A 385 -8.00 -11.37 14.44
N PHE A 386 -8.90 -10.74 13.71
CA PHE A 386 -9.97 -11.42 12.99
C PHE A 386 -9.44 -12.43 11.97
N PHE A 387 -8.36 -12.09 11.26
CA PHE A 387 -7.69 -13.01 10.34
C PHE A 387 -7.17 -14.27 11.07
N SER A 388 -6.34 -14.08 12.08
CA SER A 388 -5.67 -15.20 12.76
C SER A 388 -6.66 -16.11 13.47
N VAL A 389 -7.65 -15.53 14.16
CA VAL A 389 -8.71 -16.27 14.86
C VAL A 389 -9.64 -16.99 13.85
N SER A 390 -9.99 -16.35 12.73
CA SER A 390 -10.78 -17.01 11.68
C SER A 390 -10.08 -18.25 11.14
N ARG A 391 -8.77 -18.18 10.86
CA ARG A 391 -8.02 -19.35 10.40
C ARG A 391 -8.09 -20.50 11.40
N ASP A 392 -7.84 -20.22 12.68
CA ASP A 392 -7.87 -21.25 13.73
C ASP A 392 -9.26 -21.88 13.87
N VAL A 393 -10.29 -21.05 14.04
CA VAL A 393 -11.64 -21.51 14.33
C VAL A 393 -12.29 -22.20 13.13
N VAL A 394 -12.21 -21.59 11.94
CA VAL A 394 -12.82 -22.15 10.72
C VAL A 394 -12.13 -23.44 10.30
N SER A 395 -10.80 -23.52 10.42
CA SER A 395 -10.09 -24.78 10.10
C SER A 395 -10.51 -25.92 11.02
N LYS A 396 -10.77 -25.65 12.31
CA LYS A 396 -11.31 -26.62 13.26
C LYS A 396 -12.76 -26.99 12.98
N MET A 397 -13.56 -26.08 12.44
CA MET A 397 -14.90 -26.44 11.96
C MET A 397 -14.81 -27.37 10.73
N ILE A 398 -13.97 -27.02 9.75
CA ILE A 398 -13.76 -27.82 8.53
C ILE A 398 -13.19 -29.22 8.85
N SER A 399 -12.33 -29.33 9.85
CA SER A 399 -11.78 -30.62 10.30
C SER A 399 -12.76 -31.45 11.14
N GLY A 400 -13.91 -30.89 11.53
CA GLY A 400 -14.90 -31.51 12.41
C GLY A 400 -14.54 -31.50 13.89
N GLU A 401 -13.55 -30.69 14.30
CA GLU A 401 -13.13 -30.52 15.70
C GLU A 401 -14.07 -29.59 16.49
N TYR A 402 -14.65 -28.58 15.83
CA TYR A 402 -15.64 -27.66 16.41
C TYR A 402 -17.00 -27.75 15.72
N ASP A 403 -18.05 -27.85 16.54
CA ASP A 403 -19.40 -27.46 16.12
C ASP A 403 -19.57 -25.93 16.13
N ALA A 404 -20.69 -25.43 15.61
CA ALA A 404 -20.97 -23.99 15.54
C ALA A 404 -20.89 -23.28 16.91
N GLY A 405 -21.36 -23.92 17.99
CA GLY A 405 -21.36 -23.33 19.33
C GLY A 405 -19.96 -23.22 19.92
N GLN A 406 -19.15 -24.27 19.76
CA GLN A 406 -17.75 -24.29 20.18
C GLN A 406 -16.92 -23.28 19.38
N ALA A 407 -17.18 -23.18 18.07
CA ALA A 407 -16.53 -22.20 17.20
C ALA A 407 -16.82 -20.77 17.66
N TYR A 408 -18.09 -20.43 17.90
CA TYR A 408 -18.49 -19.13 18.44
C TYR A 408 -17.78 -18.80 19.76
N GLN A 409 -17.79 -19.72 20.73
CA GLN A 409 -17.18 -19.48 22.04
C GLN A 409 -15.66 -19.32 21.95
N SER A 410 -15.00 -20.14 21.11
CA SER A 410 -13.56 -20.05 20.88
C SER A 410 -13.19 -18.73 20.23
N PHE A 411 -13.90 -18.33 19.17
CA PHE A 411 -13.66 -17.08 18.47
C PHE A 411 -13.85 -15.88 19.40
N HIS A 412 -14.99 -15.83 20.11
CA HIS A 412 -15.28 -14.77 21.08
C HIS A 412 -14.19 -14.66 22.16
N THR A 413 -13.73 -15.79 22.70
CA THR A 413 -12.68 -15.80 23.74
C THR A 413 -11.35 -15.30 23.19
N GLN A 414 -10.93 -15.78 22.01
CA GLN A 414 -9.65 -15.39 21.40
C GLN A 414 -9.60 -13.90 21.04
N LEU A 415 -10.72 -13.29 20.60
CA LEU A 415 -10.75 -11.84 20.35
C LEU A 415 -10.47 -11.03 21.62
N LEU A 416 -10.90 -11.53 22.78
CA LEU A 416 -10.70 -10.87 24.07
C LEU A 416 -9.29 -11.06 24.65
N GLU A 417 -8.46 -11.92 24.08
CA GLU A 417 -7.09 -12.14 24.55
C GLU A 417 -6.19 -10.92 24.26
N GLU A 418 -5.43 -10.48 25.25
CA GLU A 418 -4.44 -9.41 25.08
C GLU A 418 -3.14 -9.97 24.51
N ASN A 419 -2.70 -9.44 23.37
CA ASN A 419 -1.37 -9.72 22.86
C ASN A 419 -0.41 -8.62 23.33
N THR A 420 0.37 -8.91 24.36
CA THR A 420 1.25 -7.95 25.07
C THR A 420 2.72 -8.03 24.66
N ALA A 421 3.07 -8.86 23.66
CA ALA A 421 4.45 -9.03 23.24
C ALA A 421 4.94 -7.80 22.44
N SER A 422 5.82 -6.99 23.02
CA SER A 422 6.55 -5.94 22.29
C SER A 422 7.68 -6.55 21.46
N GLU A 423 7.74 -6.24 20.17
CA GLU A 423 8.87 -6.62 19.32
C GLU A 423 10.16 -5.89 19.76
N PRO A 424 11.32 -6.54 19.73
CA PRO A 424 12.58 -5.90 20.07
C PRO A 424 12.98 -4.84 19.04
N VAL A 425 13.67 -3.80 19.51
CA VAL A 425 14.33 -2.80 18.65
C VAL A 425 15.59 -3.42 18.02
N VAL A 426 15.71 -3.36 16.69
CA VAL A 426 16.87 -3.88 15.93
C VAL A 426 17.71 -2.76 15.30
N LEU A 427 17.16 -1.56 15.19
CA LEU A 427 17.86 -0.37 14.68
C LEU A 427 17.46 0.83 15.53
N ASP A 428 18.44 1.59 16.03
CA ASP A 428 18.19 2.78 16.83
C ASP A 428 18.82 4.02 16.18
N SER A 429 17.98 4.84 15.54
CA SER A 429 18.44 6.05 14.88
C SER A 429 18.56 7.21 15.87
N GLN A 430 19.76 7.75 16.00
CA GLN A 430 20.04 8.87 16.91
C GLN A 430 19.62 10.25 16.36
N LYS A 431 19.25 10.31 15.07
CA LYS A 431 18.92 11.55 14.34
C LYS A 431 17.65 11.36 13.52
N ALA A 432 17.02 12.48 13.20
CA ALA A 432 15.89 12.52 12.28
C ALA A 432 16.31 13.19 10.97
N TYR A 433 15.83 12.68 9.85
CA TYR A 433 16.08 13.18 8.50
C TYR A 433 14.76 13.24 7.73
N SER A 434 14.54 14.37 7.05
CA SER A 434 13.33 14.65 6.29
C SER A 434 13.31 13.88 4.97
N ASP A 435 12.13 13.40 4.57
CA ASP A 435 11.85 12.85 3.24
C ASP A 435 11.35 13.89 2.23
N ARG A 436 11.37 15.16 2.59
CA ARG A 436 11.05 16.24 1.67
C ARG A 436 12.24 16.54 0.79
N PHE A 437 12.00 16.69 -0.50
CA PHE A 437 13.01 17.15 -1.42
C PHE A 437 13.32 18.63 -1.23
N HIS A 438 14.61 18.96 -1.13
CA HIS A 438 15.10 20.32 -1.20
C HIS A 438 15.94 20.55 -2.45
N ALA A 439 15.73 21.68 -3.13
CA ALA A 439 16.48 22.03 -4.35
C ALA A 439 18.01 22.10 -4.10
N SER A 440 18.42 22.32 -2.85
CA SER A 440 19.81 22.33 -2.43
C SER A 440 20.09 21.21 -1.42
N GLY A 441 20.42 20.02 -1.93
CA GLY A 441 20.80 18.86 -1.12
C GLY A 441 20.04 17.60 -1.49
N GLY A 442 18.88 17.72 -2.14
CA GLY A 442 17.99 16.60 -2.45
C GLY A 442 17.17 16.16 -1.23
N ASN A 443 16.90 14.86 -1.13
CA ASN A 443 16.14 14.26 -0.03
C ASN A 443 17.10 13.65 1.02
N ALA A 444 17.09 14.19 2.25
CA ALA A 444 18.04 13.82 3.29
C ALA A 444 17.83 12.38 3.81
N ALA A 445 16.59 11.96 4.05
CA ALA A 445 16.27 10.61 4.49
C ALA A 445 16.72 9.57 3.45
N TYR A 446 16.46 9.85 2.17
CA TYR A 446 16.84 8.94 1.10
C TYR A 446 18.35 8.92 0.89
N SER A 447 19.03 10.05 1.08
CA SER A 447 20.50 10.13 1.07
C SER A 447 21.13 9.26 2.16
N VAL A 448 20.55 9.22 3.37
CA VAL A 448 20.99 8.30 4.44
C VAL A 448 20.87 6.84 4.00
N MET A 449 19.74 6.46 3.41
CA MET A 449 19.51 5.08 2.96
C MET A 449 20.46 4.70 1.82
N ALA A 450 20.56 5.55 0.80
CA ALA A 450 21.45 5.36 -0.33
C ALA A 450 22.93 5.26 0.10
N ASN A 451 23.37 6.14 1.00
CA ASN A 451 24.75 6.15 1.48
C ASN A 451 25.07 4.92 2.35
N THR A 452 24.13 4.51 3.20
CA THR A 452 24.28 3.29 4.01
C THR A 452 24.35 2.04 3.11
N LEU A 453 23.44 1.91 2.14
CA LEU A 453 23.44 0.80 1.18
C LEU A 453 24.68 0.79 0.28
N ARG A 454 25.18 1.95 -0.14
CA ARG A 454 26.45 2.03 -0.87
C ARG A 454 27.59 1.43 -0.07
N GLY A 455 27.64 1.69 1.24
CA GLY A 455 28.61 1.07 2.14
C GLY A 455 28.44 -0.44 2.25
N ILE A 456 27.20 -0.93 2.31
CA ILE A 456 26.87 -2.38 2.36
C ILE A 456 27.29 -3.09 1.06
N TYR A 457 27.01 -2.50 -0.10
CA TYR A 457 27.40 -3.05 -1.40
C TYR A 457 28.89 -2.85 -1.72
N GLY A 458 29.58 -1.94 -1.04
CA GLY A 458 31.00 -1.67 -1.23
C GLY A 458 31.32 -1.00 -2.57
N THR A 459 30.40 -0.21 -3.12
CA THR A 459 30.56 0.45 -4.43
C THR A 459 30.96 1.92 -4.33
N ASP A 460 31.60 2.42 -5.40
CA ASP A 460 32.00 3.84 -5.49
C ASP A 460 30.79 4.77 -5.53
N VAL A 461 29.76 4.37 -6.27
CA VAL A 461 28.56 5.15 -6.55
C VAL A 461 27.32 4.28 -6.38
N LEU A 462 26.29 4.84 -5.75
CA LEU A 462 24.95 4.27 -5.76
C LEU A 462 23.98 5.24 -6.42
N ILE A 463 23.12 4.73 -7.30
CA ILE A 463 22.04 5.47 -7.97
C ILE A 463 20.73 4.74 -7.66
N ALA A 464 19.74 5.42 -7.09
CA ALA A 464 18.45 4.84 -6.76
C ALA A 464 17.32 5.68 -7.38
N THR A 465 16.29 5.01 -7.90
CA THR A 465 15.03 5.70 -8.26
C THR A 465 14.34 6.25 -7.01
N ALA A 466 13.60 7.36 -7.14
CA ALA A 466 12.95 8.03 -6.01
C ALA A 466 11.97 7.13 -5.22
N ASN A 467 11.40 6.13 -5.88
CA ASN A 467 10.49 5.15 -5.27
C ASN A 467 11.21 3.99 -4.54
N SER A 468 12.53 4.05 -4.33
CA SER A 468 13.32 2.99 -3.68
C SER A 468 13.18 2.94 -2.15
N PHE A 469 12.90 4.07 -1.52
CA PHE A 469 12.90 4.22 -0.06
C PHE A 469 11.56 4.74 0.44
N THR A 470 11.29 4.50 1.72
CA THR A 470 10.03 4.83 2.36
C THR A 470 10.23 5.94 3.37
N GLY A 471 9.73 7.12 3.06
CA GLY A 471 9.48 8.19 4.02
C GLY A 471 10.70 8.64 4.82
N ASN A 472 10.41 9.22 5.98
CA ASN A 472 11.39 9.85 6.85
C ASN A 472 12.22 8.82 7.63
N VAL A 473 13.47 9.18 7.94
CA VAL A 473 14.21 8.51 9.02
C VAL A 473 13.92 9.28 10.31
N ARG A 474 13.22 8.66 11.25
CA ARG A 474 12.93 9.20 12.59
C ARG A 474 14.04 8.92 13.58
N LYS A 475 14.17 9.81 14.57
CA LYS A 475 14.97 9.59 15.77
C LYS A 475 14.21 8.66 16.73
N ALA A 476 14.30 7.37 16.50
CA ALA A 476 13.53 6.35 17.20
C ALA A 476 14.21 4.98 17.12
N GLY A 477 13.79 4.08 17.99
CA GLY A 477 14.02 2.64 17.87
C GLY A 477 13.02 2.02 16.89
N TYR A 478 13.52 1.21 15.98
CA TYR A 478 12.74 0.49 14.97
C TYR A 478 12.74 -0.99 15.31
N THR A 479 11.56 -1.61 15.30
CA THR A 479 11.45 -3.07 15.27
C THR A 479 11.90 -3.60 13.91
N GLU A 480 12.11 -4.91 13.79
CA GLU A 480 12.45 -5.52 12.49
C GLU A 480 11.44 -5.14 11.42
N LYS A 481 10.14 -5.25 11.71
CA LYS A 481 9.06 -4.90 10.79
C LYS A 481 9.16 -3.45 10.31
N MET A 482 9.40 -2.51 11.23
CA MET A 482 9.53 -1.09 10.92
C MET A 482 10.79 -0.78 10.10
N ALA A 483 11.93 -1.32 10.51
CA ALA A 483 13.21 -1.12 9.81
C ALA A 483 13.17 -1.72 8.41
N ARG A 484 12.56 -2.91 8.23
CA ARG A 484 12.31 -3.49 6.90
C ARG A 484 11.42 -2.61 6.02
N GLY A 485 10.53 -1.83 6.63
CA GLY A 485 9.65 -0.87 5.95
C GLY A 485 10.38 0.35 5.37
N MET A 486 11.64 0.61 5.73
CA MET A 486 12.43 1.73 5.20
C MET A 486 12.83 1.53 3.73
N ILE A 487 12.80 0.28 3.24
CA ILE A 487 12.94 -0.08 1.82
C ILE A 487 11.54 -0.30 1.25
N MET A 488 11.32 0.13 0.01
CA MET A 488 10.02 -0.04 -0.66
C MET A 488 9.54 -1.51 -0.64
N PRO A 489 8.21 -1.75 -0.59
CA PRO A 489 7.66 -3.07 -0.31
C PRO A 489 7.77 -4.10 -1.47
N ASN A 490 7.89 -3.67 -2.74
CA ASN A 490 7.60 -4.54 -3.90
C ASN A 490 8.77 -4.69 -4.90
N GLY A 491 9.78 -5.50 -4.55
CA GLY A 491 10.67 -6.09 -5.56
C GLY A 491 11.87 -5.25 -5.99
N LEU A 492 12.31 -4.29 -5.17
CA LEU A 492 13.52 -3.51 -5.44
C LEU A 492 14.74 -4.43 -5.56
N SER A 493 15.45 -4.33 -6.69
CA SER A 493 16.66 -5.12 -6.98
C SER A 493 17.88 -4.21 -7.09
N ALA A 494 19.05 -4.76 -6.77
CA ALA A 494 20.33 -4.10 -6.98
C ALA A 494 20.99 -4.62 -8.26
N TYR A 495 21.58 -3.71 -9.04
CA TYR A 495 22.26 -3.98 -10.29
C TYR A 495 23.67 -3.42 -10.22
N ASN A 496 24.67 -4.28 -10.29
CA ASN A 496 26.07 -3.89 -10.18
C ASN A 496 26.73 -3.82 -11.55
N CYS A 497 27.60 -2.84 -11.75
CA CYS A 497 28.39 -2.70 -12.97
C CYS A 497 29.69 -1.94 -12.70
N GLU A 498 30.65 -2.05 -13.62
CA GLU A 498 31.83 -1.20 -13.67
C GLU A 498 31.67 -0.24 -14.86
N LEU A 499 31.76 1.07 -14.61
CA LEU A 499 31.54 2.10 -15.63
C LEU A 499 32.75 3.02 -15.74
N SER A 500 33.05 3.43 -16.99
CA SER A 500 33.87 4.61 -17.22
C SER A 500 33.13 5.87 -16.78
N GLY A 501 33.83 6.97 -16.51
CA GLY A 501 33.19 8.22 -16.13
C GLY A 501 32.26 8.79 -17.22
N ALA A 502 32.53 8.49 -18.49
CA ALA A 502 31.61 8.79 -19.58
C ALA A 502 30.29 8.00 -19.44
N LYS A 503 30.36 6.68 -19.24
CA LYS A 503 29.19 5.82 -19.07
C LYS A 503 28.44 6.06 -17.75
N LEU A 504 29.14 6.45 -16.68
CA LEU A 504 28.50 6.89 -15.45
C LEU A 504 27.65 8.14 -15.70
N LYS A 505 28.15 9.14 -16.43
CA LYS A 505 27.37 10.34 -16.77
C LYS A 505 26.15 10.02 -17.62
N GLU A 506 26.26 9.11 -18.58
CA GLU A 506 25.13 8.60 -19.36
C GLU A 506 24.10 7.90 -18.46
N THR A 507 24.55 7.04 -17.55
CA THR A 507 23.68 6.31 -16.62
C THR A 507 22.93 7.27 -15.69
N VAL A 508 23.64 8.20 -15.07
CA VAL A 508 23.03 9.25 -14.23
C VAL A 508 22.04 10.08 -15.05
N ARG A 509 22.36 10.38 -16.32
CA ARG A 509 21.44 11.11 -17.22
C ARG A 509 20.14 10.34 -17.41
N SER A 510 20.20 9.05 -17.72
CA SER A 510 19.00 8.22 -17.87
C SER A 510 18.12 8.26 -16.62
N PHE A 511 18.70 8.17 -15.42
CA PHE A 511 17.93 8.25 -14.17
C PHE A 511 17.33 9.63 -13.89
N VAL A 512 17.98 10.71 -14.35
CA VAL A 512 17.50 12.09 -14.16
C VAL A 512 16.46 12.50 -15.20
N GLU A 513 16.63 12.08 -16.45
CA GLU A 513 15.79 12.50 -17.58
C GLU A 513 14.67 11.47 -17.86
N GLY A 514 14.81 10.24 -17.34
CA GLY A 514 13.90 9.13 -17.56
C GLY A 514 14.12 8.42 -18.90
N TRP A 515 13.50 7.24 -19.06
CA TRP A 515 13.44 6.51 -20.32
C TRP A 515 12.10 5.78 -20.48
N PRO A 516 11.65 5.48 -21.71
CA PRO A 516 10.43 4.71 -21.93
C PRO A 516 10.48 3.34 -21.24
N GLY A 517 9.47 3.03 -20.43
CA GLY A 517 9.41 1.81 -19.63
C GLY A 517 10.21 1.86 -18.31
N GLY A 518 10.97 2.93 -18.07
CA GLY A 518 11.57 3.26 -16.78
C GLY A 518 10.73 4.24 -15.97
N LEU A 519 11.26 4.66 -14.82
CA LEU A 519 10.67 5.75 -14.04
C LEU A 519 10.93 7.08 -14.78
N LEU A 520 9.85 7.75 -15.19
CA LEU A 520 9.90 9.10 -15.75
C LEU A 520 9.69 10.10 -14.61
N PRO A 521 10.68 10.96 -14.28
CA PRO A 521 10.49 11.97 -13.25
C PRO A 521 9.37 12.96 -13.65
N PHE A 522 8.33 13.04 -12.83
CA PHE A 522 7.14 13.84 -13.05
C PHE A 522 7.06 15.08 -12.14
N ASN A 523 7.91 15.13 -11.10
CA ASN A 523 8.15 16.31 -10.27
C ASN A 523 9.52 16.23 -9.55
N ARG A 524 9.82 17.23 -8.73
CA ARG A 524 11.11 17.34 -8.03
C ARG A 524 11.38 16.17 -7.07
N GLY A 525 10.35 15.70 -6.38
CA GLY A 525 10.44 14.55 -5.46
C GLY A 525 10.71 13.22 -6.17
N SER A 526 10.38 13.12 -7.46
CA SER A 526 10.62 11.93 -8.28
C SER A 526 12.03 11.84 -8.90
N LEU A 527 12.90 12.83 -8.66
CA LEU A 527 14.30 12.80 -9.10
C LEU A 527 15.10 11.71 -8.37
N PRO A 528 16.11 11.10 -9.02
CA PRO A 528 16.86 10.00 -8.43
C PRO A 528 17.71 10.45 -7.24
N VAL A 529 18.00 9.50 -6.36
CA VAL A 529 18.91 9.67 -5.23
C VAL A 529 20.26 9.12 -5.63
N VAL A 530 21.34 9.87 -5.44
CA VAL A 530 22.70 9.39 -5.69
C VAL A 530 23.57 9.51 -4.45
N SER A 531 24.53 8.59 -4.30
CA SER A 531 25.54 8.64 -3.25
C SER A 531 26.92 8.37 -3.82
N GLY A 532 27.93 9.05 -3.27
CA GLY A 532 29.32 9.03 -3.74
C GLY A 532 29.65 10.00 -4.86
N ILE A 533 28.63 10.67 -5.38
CA ILE A 533 28.71 11.75 -6.36
C ILE A 533 27.69 12.83 -5.99
N SER A 534 27.86 14.03 -6.54
CA SER A 534 26.85 15.08 -6.53
C SER A 534 26.52 15.50 -7.95
N VAL A 535 25.25 15.83 -8.21
CA VAL A 535 24.72 16.19 -9.53
C VAL A 535 24.16 17.61 -9.54
N GLU A 536 24.34 18.30 -10.67
CA GLU A 536 23.64 19.54 -10.98
C GLU A 536 22.58 19.24 -12.06
N ILE A 537 21.33 19.58 -11.77
CA ILE A 537 20.17 19.34 -12.63
C ILE A 537 19.49 20.66 -12.94
N ARG A 538 19.07 20.85 -14.17
CA ARG A 538 18.25 21.98 -14.60
C ARG A 538 16.80 21.53 -14.73
N GLU A 539 15.89 22.27 -14.11
CA GLU A 539 14.46 22.13 -14.37
C GLU A 539 14.09 22.90 -15.64
N THR A 540 13.36 22.26 -16.54
CA THR A 540 12.94 22.80 -17.83
C THR A 540 11.41 22.68 -17.97
N ALA A 541 10.83 23.31 -19.00
CA ALA A 541 9.40 23.17 -19.27
C ALA A 541 9.00 21.71 -19.59
N ASP A 542 9.93 20.91 -20.11
CA ASP A 542 9.69 19.55 -20.59
C ASP A 542 10.21 18.47 -19.61
N GLY A 543 10.61 18.86 -18.39
CA GLY A 543 11.15 17.96 -17.37
C GLY A 543 12.53 18.37 -16.87
N TYR A 544 13.43 17.40 -16.64
CA TYR A 544 14.74 17.62 -16.02
C TYR A 544 15.88 17.30 -16.97
N THR A 545 17.01 18.00 -16.83
CA THR A 545 18.22 17.75 -17.63
C THR A 545 19.45 17.69 -16.75
N LEU A 546 20.27 16.66 -16.94
CA LEU A 546 21.54 16.53 -16.23
C LEU A 546 22.59 17.48 -16.83
N GLU A 547 23.10 18.40 -16.00
CA GLU A 547 24.14 19.35 -16.40
C GLU A 547 25.54 18.85 -16.04
N LYS A 548 25.69 18.28 -14.85
CA LYS A 548 27.02 17.97 -14.30
C LYS A 548 26.99 16.85 -13.30
N VAL A 549 28.06 16.05 -13.29
CA VAL A 549 28.34 15.04 -12.28
C VAL A 549 29.71 15.34 -11.66
N THR A 550 29.77 15.31 -10.33
CA THR A 550 30.99 15.58 -9.58
C THR A 550 31.24 14.51 -8.52
N LYS A 551 32.51 14.20 -8.25
CA LYS A 551 32.95 13.38 -7.11
C LYS A 551 33.95 14.18 -6.31
N ASN A 552 33.76 14.29 -4.99
CA ASN A 552 34.62 15.08 -4.10
C ASN A 552 34.86 16.52 -4.59
N GLY A 553 33.80 17.17 -5.10
CA GLY A 553 33.82 18.54 -5.63
C GLY A 553 34.53 18.73 -6.98
N LYS A 554 35.01 17.66 -7.62
CA LYS A 554 35.64 17.70 -8.95
C LYS A 554 34.73 17.07 -9.99
N ALA A 555 34.72 17.62 -11.21
CA ALA A 555 33.99 17.02 -12.33
C ALA A 555 34.54 15.61 -12.62
N VAL A 556 33.62 14.66 -12.84
CA VAL A 556 33.97 13.30 -13.26
C VAL A 556 34.58 13.34 -14.66
N ARG A 557 35.77 12.75 -14.83
CA ARG A 557 36.46 12.67 -16.13
C ARG A 557 36.02 11.42 -16.86
N ASP A 558 36.06 11.46 -18.19
CA ASP A 558 35.58 10.35 -19.03
C ASP A 558 36.34 9.04 -18.81
N ASP A 559 37.63 9.15 -18.49
CA ASP A 559 38.57 8.06 -18.26
C ASP A 559 38.61 7.55 -16.81
N ASP A 560 37.85 8.15 -15.89
CA ASP A 560 37.71 7.63 -14.53
C ASP A 560 36.97 6.26 -14.58
N THR A 561 37.19 5.40 -13.59
CA THR A 561 36.52 4.09 -13.46
C THR A 561 35.81 4.01 -12.12
N PHE A 562 34.59 3.47 -12.12
CA PHE A 562 33.74 3.39 -10.93
C PHE A 562 33.06 2.03 -10.85
N THR A 563 32.99 1.46 -9.66
CA THR A 563 32.00 0.42 -9.34
C THR A 563 30.67 1.08 -8.98
N VAL A 564 29.58 0.67 -9.63
CA VAL A 564 28.29 1.35 -9.52
C VAL A 564 27.20 0.34 -9.16
N THR A 565 26.39 0.67 -8.16
CA THR A 565 25.15 -0.04 -7.86
C THR A 565 23.95 0.82 -8.23
N CYS A 566 23.07 0.31 -9.09
CA CYS A 566 21.78 0.91 -9.40
C CYS A 566 20.67 0.18 -8.64
N LEU A 567 19.78 0.92 -7.97
CA LEU A 567 18.58 0.39 -7.32
C LEU A 567 17.36 0.80 -8.13
N ALA A 568 16.61 -0.20 -8.61
CA ALA A 568 15.39 -0.01 -9.37
C ALA A 568 14.55 -1.30 -9.36
N ILE A 569 13.27 -1.18 -9.71
CA ILE A 569 12.43 -2.36 -9.94
C ILE A 569 12.85 -3.07 -11.24
N PRO A 570 12.70 -4.41 -11.32
CA PRO A 570 13.09 -5.19 -12.49
C PRO A 570 12.55 -4.68 -13.81
N GLN A 571 11.25 -4.36 -13.87
CA GLN A 571 10.59 -3.85 -15.06
C GLN A 571 11.29 -2.59 -15.63
N HIS A 572 11.70 -1.65 -14.77
CA HIS A 572 12.38 -0.44 -15.22
C HIS A 572 13.76 -0.73 -15.81
N MET A 573 14.50 -1.66 -15.22
CA MET A 573 15.83 -2.02 -15.69
C MET A 573 15.80 -2.93 -16.92
N GLU A 574 14.77 -3.77 -17.06
CA GLU A 574 14.52 -4.55 -18.27
C GLU A 574 14.25 -3.64 -19.49
N ALA A 575 13.61 -2.49 -19.26
CA ALA A 575 13.39 -1.47 -20.28
C ALA A 575 14.57 -0.49 -20.46
N TYR A 576 15.65 -0.63 -19.69
CA TYR A 576 16.78 0.32 -19.74
C TYR A 576 17.44 0.30 -21.13
N PRO A 577 17.67 1.46 -21.76
CA PRO A 577 18.33 1.55 -23.05
C PRO A 577 19.84 1.32 -22.87
N ALA A 578 20.25 0.08 -22.64
CA ALA A 578 21.65 -0.28 -22.57
C ALA A 578 22.26 -0.20 -23.98
N ASP A 579 23.36 0.54 -24.10
CA ASP A 579 24.34 0.33 -25.17
C ASP A 579 24.93 -1.09 -25.01
N GLU A 580 25.38 -1.75 -26.08
CA GLU A 580 25.96 -3.12 -26.07
C GLU A 580 27.15 -3.27 -25.10
N THR A 581 27.62 -2.17 -24.52
CA THR A 581 28.79 -2.04 -23.65
C THR A 581 28.49 -2.00 -22.16
N ILE A 582 27.23 -1.84 -21.73
CA ILE A 582 26.85 -1.84 -20.31
C ILE A 582 26.17 -3.16 -19.94
N VAL A 583 26.78 -3.92 -19.03
CA VAL A 583 26.19 -5.14 -18.47
C VAL A 583 25.87 -4.89 -17.00
N PHE A 584 24.59 -4.96 -16.65
CA PHE A 584 24.11 -4.85 -15.29
C PHE A 584 23.95 -6.24 -14.66
N ASP A 585 24.81 -6.55 -13.70
CA ASP A 585 24.74 -7.79 -12.94
C ASP A 585 23.71 -7.65 -11.81
N ARG A 586 22.53 -8.24 -12.00
CA ARG A 586 21.47 -8.25 -10.98
C ARG A 586 21.91 -9.09 -9.78
N ALA A 587 21.83 -8.52 -8.58
CA ALA A 587 22.11 -9.24 -7.34
C ALA A 587 21.08 -10.36 -7.08
N ASN A 588 21.53 -11.45 -6.46
CA ASN A 588 20.67 -12.59 -6.13
C ASN A 588 19.64 -12.28 -5.04
N SER A 589 20.02 -11.46 -4.05
CA SER A 589 19.14 -11.01 -2.99
C SER A 589 18.43 -9.72 -3.38
N THR A 590 17.20 -9.53 -2.90
CA THR A 590 16.53 -8.23 -3.03
C THR A 590 17.22 -7.20 -2.15
N VAL A 591 17.03 -5.90 -2.45
CA VAL A 591 17.56 -4.83 -1.60
C VAL A 591 17.00 -4.92 -0.18
N LYS A 592 15.73 -5.31 -0.04
CA LYS A 592 15.07 -5.47 1.24
C LYS A 592 15.71 -6.59 2.06
N ASP A 593 16.09 -7.71 1.45
CA ASP A 593 16.75 -8.82 2.15
C ASP A 593 18.17 -8.43 2.57
N THR A 594 18.93 -7.78 1.69
CA THR A 594 20.26 -7.25 2.01
C THR A 594 20.20 -6.25 3.18
N TRP A 595 19.22 -5.34 3.15
CA TRP A 595 18.96 -4.41 4.25
C TRP A 595 18.56 -5.13 5.54
N THR A 596 17.68 -6.12 5.45
CA THR A 596 17.23 -6.93 6.60
C THR A 596 18.41 -7.65 7.25
N GLY A 597 19.31 -8.25 6.46
CA GLY A 597 20.52 -8.88 6.98
C GLY A 597 21.39 -7.89 7.76
N TYR A 598 21.64 -6.72 7.19
CA TYR A 598 22.44 -5.68 7.83
C TYR A 598 21.87 -5.22 9.18
N ILE A 599 20.55 -4.99 9.27
CA ILE A 599 19.91 -4.55 10.53
C ILE A 599 19.90 -5.65 11.60
N LEU A 600 19.82 -6.93 11.21
CA LEU A 600 19.78 -8.04 12.15
C LEU A 600 21.16 -8.45 12.68
N ASP A 601 22.25 -7.98 12.07
CA ASP A 601 23.63 -8.21 12.55
C ASP A 601 23.95 -7.50 13.89
N GLY A 602 23.02 -6.70 14.42
CA GLY A 602 23.10 -6.12 15.78
C GLY A 602 24.03 -4.92 15.95
N ASN A 603 24.69 -4.46 14.88
CA ASN A 603 25.58 -3.29 14.86
C ASN A 603 25.22 -2.30 13.72
N ALA A 604 23.98 -2.31 13.25
CA ALA A 604 23.56 -1.44 12.16
C ALA A 604 23.64 0.04 12.56
N ILE A 605 24.41 0.79 11.79
CA ILE A 605 24.57 2.24 11.93
C ILE A 605 24.17 2.89 10.61
N LEU A 606 23.30 3.89 10.67
CA LEU A 606 22.94 4.70 9.52
C LEU A 606 24.08 5.67 9.20
N ALA A 607 24.44 5.75 7.92
CA ALA A 607 25.38 6.75 7.44
C ALA A 607 24.78 8.16 7.54
N GLU A 608 25.63 9.20 7.59
CA GLU A 608 25.18 10.58 7.47
C GLU A 608 24.74 10.87 6.02
N PRO A 609 23.76 11.77 5.80
CA PRO A 609 23.37 12.17 4.45
C PRO A 609 24.49 12.92 3.74
N GLU A 610 24.59 12.73 2.43
CA GLU A 610 25.39 13.54 1.53
C GLU A 610 24.52 14.61 0.85
N ASP A 611 25.07 15.82 0.66
CA ASP A 611 24.52 16.83 -0.24
C ASP A 611 24.74 16.38 -1.69
N TYR A 612 23.78 15.64 -2.25
CA TYR A 612 23.97 14.93 -3.51
C TYR A 612 23.40 15.65 -4.73
N MET A 613 22.58 16.68 -4.55
CA MET A 613 21.87 17.34 -5.65
C MET A 613 21.83 18.86 -5.51
N THR A 614 21.94 19.55 -6.65
CA THR A 614 21.53 20.95 -6.81
C THR A 614 20.60 21.05 -8.00
N LEU A 615 19.36 21.47 -7.76
CA LEU A 615 18.36 21.77 -8.78
C LEU A 615 18.36 23.28 -9.08
N ARG A 616 18.37 23.66 -10.36
CA ARG A 616 18.41 25.05 -10.82
C ARG A 616 17.28 25.41 -11.76
#